data_AF-A0A924YNZ1-F1
#
_entry.id   AF-A0A924YNZ1-F1
#
_cell.length_a   1.000
_cell.length_b   1.000
_cell.length_c   1.000
_cell.angle_alpha   90.00
_cell.angle_beta   90.00
_cell.angle_gamma   90.00
#
_symmetry.space_group_name_H-M   'P 1'
#
loop_
_entity.id
_entity.type
_entity.pdbx_description
1 polymer ?
#
loop_
_entity_poly.entity_id
_entity_poly.type
_entity_poly.pdbx_seq_one_letter_code
_entity_poly.pdbx_strand_id
1 'polypeptide(L)'
;MRDASATMSPSGDMLPKGNIAVSQEAHARSRHSVISRGFWLSVPPVRRGTSFAFVIPVFIRIAQFVCSQGVTTVNQRLVAEFAAMVAAQAPLIIEGTTPLAEGPLWVYWQHSKTLWPRCRHELEELCSQSDAAATADRIPRMIATASDLLVGELLTRVAGAVLTACDRRQRLQRGEPIARNVLAVHQQCRASVLRVLLHSTSLPVDQLAELDRLRRRVERWVDVLLGPLVAHYGDELSDFAFDPRRARDFGEEQSQARFQSISHPRWSFLLAGLRSAFPSDPTAISQNDPSMPIVRSILALFPDNVFQSEGPIQSLRQSRIVRSSEQTEGPPELADHSLQRLRHDLASASRRAPPPPSQRRT
;
A
#
# COMPACT_ATOMS: atom_id res chain seq x y z
N MET A 1 37.43 7.06 53.37
CA MET A 1 38.38 6.36 54.26
C MET A 1 37.80 5.01 54.65
N ARG A 2 38.10 3.98 53.85
CA ARG A 2 38.23 2.56 54.21
C ARG A 2 38.62 1.81 52.93
N ASP A 3 39.79 1.22 53.01
CA ASP A 3 40.48 0.44 51.98
C ASP A 3 39.90 -0.97 51.81
N ALA A 4 40.30 -1.58 50.69
CA ALA A 4 40.92 -2.91 50.58
C ALA A 4 40.19 -3.95 49.70
N SER A 5 40.72 -4.09 48.49
CA SER A 5 41.17 -5.31 47.79
C SER A 5 40.62 -6.69 48.19
N ALA A 6 40.15 -7.45 47.19
CA ALA A 6 40.62 -8.83 46.94
C ALA A 6 40.18 -9.37 45.56
N THR A 7 41.17 -9.89 44.85
CA THR A 7 41.19 -10.75 43.65
C THR A 7 40.51 -12.11 43.84
N MET A 8 39.91 -12.68 42.78
CA MET A 8 39.97 -14.12 42.47
C MET A 8 39.44 -14.44 41.06
N SER A 9 40.30 -15.06 40.24
CA SER A 9 39.97 -15.79 39.00
C SER A 9 39.50 -17.22 39.32
N PRO A 10 38.75 -17.86 38.41
CA PRO A 10 39.27 -19.08 37.75
C PRO A 10 38.90 -19.09 36.24
N SER A 11 39.79 -19.30 35.28
CA SER A 11 40.50 -20.54 34.87
C SER A 11 39.61 -21.79 34.74
N GLY A 12 39.44 -22.27 33.50
CA GLY A 12 39.08 -23.65 33.18
C GLY A 12 38.15 -23.82 31.97
N ASP A 13 38.74 -24.12 30.80
CA ASP A 13 38.43 -25.28 29.91
C ASP A 13 36.98 -25.49 29.42
N MET A 14 36.64 -25.95 28.20
CA MET A 14 37.35 -26.49 27.04
C MET A 14 36.28 -26.74 25.94
N LEU A 15 36.70 -26.65 24.66
CA LEU A 15 36.13 -27.31 23.44
C LEU A 15 34.80 -26.80 22.81
N PRO A 16 34.52 -27.10 21.51
CA PRO A 16 35.43 -27.38 20.38
C PRO A 16 35.16 -26.51 19.14
N LYS A 17 36.21 -26.36 18.31
CA LYS A 17 36.15 -25.81 16.95
C LYS A 17 35.54 -26.85 16.01
N GLY A 18 34.38 -26.52 15.43
CA GLY A 18 33.79 -27.26 14.31
C GLY A 18 34.18 -26.62 12.97
N ASN A 19 35.18 -27.19 12.31
CA ASN A 19 35.48 -26.94 10.89
C ASN A 19 34.40 -27.61 10.04
N ILE A 20 33.64 -26.84 9.26
CA ILE A 20 32.86 -27.39 8.14
C ILE A 20 33.69 -27.16 6.87
N ALA A 21 34.28 -28.26 6.43
CA ALA A 21 35.00 -28.36 5.18
C ALA A 21 34.06 -28.21 3.99
N VAL A 22 34.51 -27.41 3.03
CA VAL A 22 33.99 -27.29 1.67
C VAL A 22 34.33 -28.58 0.93
N SER A 23 33.32 -29.33 0.51
CA SER A 23 33.46 -30.38 -0.51
C SER A 23 32.96 -29.87 -1.84
N GLN A 24 33.90 -29.70 -2.76
CA GLN A 24 33.66 -29.68 -4.20
C GLN A 24 33.21 -31.07 -4.64
N GLU A 25 32.13 -31.13 -5.43
CA GLU A 25 31.89 -32.27 -6.30
C GLU A 25 31.43 -31.75 -7.67
N ALA A 26 32.31 -31.94 -8.63
CA ALA A 26 32.06 -31.76 -10.04
C ALA A 26 31.35 -33.01 -10.58
N HIS A 27 30.21 -32.84 -11.26
CA HIS A 27 29.74 -33.84 -12.22
C HIS A 27 29.09 -33.16 -13.43
N ALA A 28 29.60 -33.56 -14.59
CA ALA A 28 29.24 -33.12 -15.93
C ALA A 28 27.95 -33.80 -16.42
N ARG A 29 27.21 -33.10 -17.30
CA ARG A 29 26.38 -33.59 -18.43
C ARG A 29 25.75 -32.35 -19.10
N SER A 30 26.32 -31.85 -20.19
CA SER A 30 26.13 -32.26 -21.59
C SER A 30 24.68 -32.19 -22.11
N ARG A 31 24.48 -31.18 -22.97
CA ARG A 31 23.67 -31.11 -24.20
C ARG A 31 22.16 -31.39 -24.10
N HIS A 32 21.35 -30.39 -24.45
CA HIS A 32 20.57 -30.41 -25.69
C HIS A 32 20.08 -28.99 -26.03
N SER A 33 20.68 -28.37 -27.05
CA SER A 33 20.08 -27.28 -27.80
C SER A 33 19.13 -27.90 -28.82
N VAL A 34 17.85 -27.51 -28.79
CA VAL A 34 16.86 -27.90 -29.79
C VAL A 34 16.03 -26.67 -30.16
N ILE A 35 16.35 -26.14 -31.34
CA ILE A 35 15.43 -25.64 -32.37
C ILE A 35 14.48 -24.50 -31.96
N SER A 36 14.95 -23.28 -32.23
CA SER A 36 14.08 -22.18 -32.67
C SER A 36 13.55 -22.48 -34.07
N ARG A 37 12.22 -22.65 -34.20
CA ARG A 37 11.47 -22.47 -35.45
C ARG A 37 10.15 -21.77 -35.15
N GLY A 38 9.86 -20.81 -36.02
CA GLY A 38 8.87 -19.77 -35.83
C GLY A 38 7.43 -20.20 -36.03
N PHE A 39 6.55 -19.31 -35.59
CA PHE A 39 5.16 -19.26 -35.99
C PHE A 39 4.74 -17.79 -36.07
N TRP A 40 4.79 -17.23 -37.28
CA TRP A 40 4.12 -15.98 -37.62
C TRP A 40 2.67 -16.33 -37.94
N LEU A 41 1.75 -15.97 -37.05
CA LEU A 41 0.32 -15.93 -37.36
C LEU A 41 -0.07 -14.48 -37.57
N SER A 42 -0.46 -14.16 -38.80
CA SER A 42 -1.13 -12.93 -39.19
C SER A 42 -2.37 -12.71 -38.32
N VAL A 43 -2.39 -11.62 -37.57
CA VAL A 43 -3.57 -11.11 -36.87
C VAL A 43 -4.34 -10.19 -37.85
N PRO A 44 -5.68 -10.36 -38.01
CA PRO A 44 -6.46 -9.48 -38.88
C PRO A 44 -6.62 -8.08 -38.28
N PRO A 45 -6.83 -7.04 -39.10
CA PRO A 45 -6.96 -5.67 -38.62
C PRO A 45 -8.30 -5.50 -37.88
N VAL A 46 -8.22 -5.26 -36.57
CA VAL A 46 -9.38 -4.90 -35.76
C VAL A 46 -9.80 -3.47 -36.13
N ARG A 47 -11.06 -3.33 -36.56
CA ARG A 47 -11.71 -2.06 -36.91
C ARG A 47 -11.67 -1.09 -35.72
N ARG A 48 -11.17 0.12 -35.97
CA ARG A 48 -11.23 1.27 -35.06
C ARG A 48 -12.69 1.66 -34.82
N GLY A 49 -13.15 1.46 -33.60
CA GLY A 49 -14.44 1.98 -33.13
C GLY A 49 -14.38 2.18 -31.62
N THR A 50 -14.57 3.42 -31.19
CA THR A 50 -14.71 3.93 -29.81
C THR A 50 -13.41 4.18 -29.01
N SER A 51 -13.19 5.46 -28.75
CA SER A 51 -12.15 6.02 -27.88
C SER A 51 -12.33 5.59 -26.42
N PHE A 52 -11.65 4.52 -26.00
CA PHE A 52 -11.51 4.12 -24.59
C PHE A 52 -10.04 4.19 -24.09
N ALA A 53 -9.13 4.84 -24.83
CA ALA A 53 -7.70 4.56 -24.75
C ALA A 53 -6.85 5.33 -23.70
N PHE A 54 -7.39 6.24 -22.89
CA PHE A 54 -6.51 7.21 -22.18
C PHE A 54 -6.12 6.89 -20.71
N VAL A 55 -6.68 5.87 -20.06
CA VAL A 55 -6.37 5.54 -18.64
C VAL A 55 -5.61 4.22 -18.48
N ILE A 56 -5.64 3.40 -19.52
CA ILE A 56 -4.98 2.09 -19.64
C ILE A 56 -3.43 2.14 -19.51
N PRO A 57 -2.69 3.14 -20.03
CA PRO A 57 -1.23 3.02 -20.09
C PRO A 57 -0.52 3.11 -18.73
N VAL A 58 -1.12 3.65 -17.67
CA VAL A 58 -0.44 3.82 -16.37
C VAL A 58 -0.43 2.52 -15.56
N PHE A 59 -1.53 1.78 -15.52
CA PHE A 59 -1.61 0.50 -14.79
C PHE A 59 -0.81 -0.60 -15.51
N ILE A 60 -0.90 -0.63 -16.84
CA ILE A 60 -0.03 -1.46 -17.68
C ILE A 60 1.42 -1.10 -17.41
N ARG A 61 1.76 0.20 -17.40
CA ARG A 61 3.12 0.61 -17.06
C ARG A 61 3.48 0.15 -15.67
N ILE A 62 2.79 0.42 -14.58
CA ILE A 62 3.24 0.01 -13.23
C ILE A 62 3.37 -1.53 -13.11
N ALA A 63 2.42 -2.31 -13.63
CA ALA A 63 2.49 -3.77 -13.56
C ALA A 63 3.58 -4.36 -14.48
N GLN A 64 3.65 -3.94 -15.76
CA GLN A 64 4.74 -4.33 -16.66
C GLN A 64 6.09 -3.75 -16.20
N PHE A 65 6.12 -2.58 -15.61
CA PHE A 65 7.33 -1.93 -15.07
C PHE A 65 7.87 -2.66 -13.86
N VAL A 66 7.00 -3.21 -13.00
CA VAL A 66 7.42 -4.03 -11.86
C VAL A 66 7.77 -5.46 -12.28
N CYS A 67 7.07 -6.02 -13.29
CA CYS A 67 7.19 -7.43 -13.68
C CYS A 67 8.13 -7.69 -14.88
N SER A 68 8.31 -6.76 -15.83
CA SER A 68 9.01 -6.98 -17.10
C SER A 68 10.20 -6.05 -17.38
N GLN A 69 10.31 -4.92 -16.70
CA GLN A 69 11.46 -4.01 -16.82
C GLN A 69 12.29 -4.12 -15.55
N GLY A 70 13.60 -4.37 -15.67
CA GLY A 70 14.55 -4.46 -14.56
C GLY A 70 14.78 -3.15 -13.81
N VAL A 71 13.71 -2.40 -13.52
CA VAL A 71 13.77 -1.18 -12.73
C VAL A 71 14.00 -1.56 -11.28
N THR A 72 15.11 -1.06 -10.77
CA THR A 72 15.64 -1.37 -9.46
C THR A 72 15.33 -0.28 -8.43
N THR A 73 14.61 0.78 -8.81
CA THR A 73 14.49 2.04 -8.04
C THR A 73 13.03 2.38 -7.71
N VAL A 74 12.69 2.70 -6.46
CA VAL A 74 11.32 3.09 -6.07
C VAL A 74 11.36 4.51 -5.49
N ASN A 75 10.99 5.51 -6.30
CA ASN A 75 10.89 6.88 -5.81
C ASN A 75 9.53 7.15 -5.12
N GLN A 76 9.45 8.25 -4.37
CA GLN A 76 8.26 8.66 -3.62
C GLN A 76 7.00 8.76 -4.48
N ARG A 77 7.11 9.31 -5.69
CA ARG A 77 5.99 9.36 -6.64
C ARG A 77 5.50 7.98 -7.01
N LEU A 78 6.40 7.03 -7.26
CA LEU A 78 6.03 5.67 -7.61
C LEU A 78 5.30 4.99 -6.45
N VAL A 79 5.77 5.16 -5.21
CA VAL A 79 5.07 4.66 -4.02
C VAL A 79 3.67 5.26 -3.91
N ALA A 80 3.52 6.57 -4.12
CA ALA A 80 2.24 7.24 -4.11
C ALA A 80 1.31 6.73 -5.22
N GLU A 81 1.77 6.70 -6.47
CA GLU A 81 1.02 6.18 -7.62
C GLU A 81 0.63 4.70 -7.42
N PHE A 82 1.52 3.91 -6.84
CA PHE A 82 1.28 2.52 -6.50
C PHE A 82 0.19 2.38 -5.43
N ALA A 83 0.26 3.15 -4.34
CA ALA A 83 -0.78 3.12 -3.31
C ALA A 83 -2.14 3.60 -3.86
N ALA A 84 -2.14 4.61 -4.73
CA ALA A 84 -3.37 5.04 -5.41
C ALA A 84 -3.93 3.90 -6.27
N MET A 85 -3.08 3.19 -7.02
CA MET A 85 -3.49 1.99 -7.75
C MET A 85 -4.07 0.91 -6.83
N VAL A 86 -3.44 0.64 -5.69
CA VAL A 86 -3.94 -0.31 -4.71
C VAL A 86 -5.33 0.10 -4.21
N ALA A 87 -5.53 1.37 -3.86
CA ALA A 87 -6.84 1.88 -3.43
C ALA A 87 -7.91 1.76 -4.54
N ALA A 88 -7.57 2.11 -5.78
CA ALA A 88 -8.49 2.06 -6.91
C ALA A 88 -8.90 0.62 -7.28
N GLN A 89 -7.97 -0.32 -7.16
CA GLN A 89 -8.16 -1.72 -7.53
C GLN A 89 -8.52 -2.62 -6.34
N ALA A 90 -8.58 -2.06 -5.13
CA ALA A 90 -8.97 -2.77 -3.91
C ALA A 90 -10.24 -3.62 -4.04
N PRO A 91 -11.31 -3.19 -4.75
CA PRO A 91 -12.48 -4.03 -4.91
C PRO A 91 -12.21 -5.37 -5.60
N LEU A 92 -11.20 -5.48 -6.47
CA LEU A 92 -10.83 -6.77 -7.09
C LEU A 92 -10.34 -7.79 -6.07
N ILE A 93 -9.55 -7.32 -5.10
CA ILE A 93 -8.99 -8.13 -4.02
C ILE A 93 -10.09 -8.42 -2.99
N ILE A 94 -10.75 -7.37 -2.48
CA ILE A 94 -11.74 -7.48 -1.40
C ILE A 94 -12.93 -8.35 -1.84
N GLU A 95 -13.40 -8.19 -3.07
CA GLU A 95 -14.51 -8.98 -3.60
C GLU A 95 -14.10 -10.36 -4.12
N GLY A 96 -12.81 -10.68 -4.09
CA GLY A 96 -12.28 -11.99 -4.47
C GLY A 96 -12.78 -13.11 -3.55
N THR A 97 -13.07 -14.26 -4.14
CA THR A 97 -13.44 -15.49 -3.42
C THR A 97 -12.23 -16.25 -2.91
N THR A 98 -11.06 -16.05 -3.52
CA THR A 98 -9.80 -16.67 -3.13
C THR A 98 -9.27 -16.03 -1.84
N PRO A 99 -8.93 -16.83 -0.82
CA PRO A 99 -8.22 -16.34 0.35
C PRO A 99 -6.91 -15.65 -0.05
N LEU A 100 -6.51 -14.64 0.72
CA LEU A 100 -5.22 -13.99 0.51
C LEU A 100 -4.07 -14.99 0.63
N ALA A 101 -3.18 -14.98 -0.36
CA ALA A 101 -2.02 -15.85 -0.39
C ALA A 101 -1.07 -15.53 0.79
N GLU A 102 -0.70 -16.57 1.56
CA GLU A 102 0.10 -16.42 2.78
C GLU A 102 1.54 -15.97 2.49
N GLY A 103 2.15 -16.48 1.42
CA GLY A 103 3.53 -16.13 1.04
C GLY A 103 3.73 -14.62 0.85
N PRO A 104 2.94 -13.95 -0.01
CA PRO A 104 3.01 -12.50 -0.17
C PRO A 104 2.75 -11.72 1.13
N LEU A 105 1.78 -12.15 1.96
CA LEU A 105 1.52 -11.52 3.26
C LEU A 105 2.74 -11.59 4.19
N TRP A 106 3.40 -12.74 4.24
CA TRP A 106 4.61 -12.94 5.02
C TRP A 106 5.77 -12.05 4.53
N VAL A 107 5.99 -12.00 3.21
CA VAL A 107 7.02 -11.13 2.61
C VAL A 107 6.73 -9.66 2.93
N TYR A 108 5.48 -9.22 2.78
CA TYR A 108 5.07 -7.86 3.14
C TYR A 108 5.39 -7.53 4.60
N TRP A 109 5.01 -8.41 5.52
CA TRP A 109 5.26 -8.26 6.95
C TRP A 109 6.75 -8.21 7.29
N GLN A 110 7.52 -9.18 6.81
CA GLN A 110 8.95 -9.32 7.10
C GLN A 110 9.76 -8.12 6.60
N HIS A 111 9.49 -7.67 5.36
CA HIS A 111 10.19 -6.52 4.80
C HIS A 111 9.79 -5.21 5.46
N SER A 112 8.51 -5.03 5.79
CA SER A 112 8.08 -3.82 6.51
C SER A 112 8.67 -3.73 7.91
N LYS A 113 8.77 -4.87 8.62
CA LYS A 113 9.39 -4.95 9.96
C LYS A 113 10.90 -4.69 9.98
N THR A 114 11.58 -4.85 8.87
CA THR A 114 13.03 -4.64 8.78
C THR A 114 13.34 -3.25 8.21
N LEU A 115 12.63 -2.86 7.15
CA LEU A 115 12.86 -1.59 6.47
C LEU A 115 12.57 -0.39 7.36
N TRP A 116 11.37 -0.29 7.95
CA TRP A 116 10.96 0.92 8.65
C TRP A 116 11.79 1.18 9.92
N PRO A 117 12.07 0.18 10.78
CA PRO A 117 12.97 0.40 11.91
C PRO A 117 14.39 0.78 11.49
N ARG A 118 14.91 0.23 10.38
CA ARG A 118 16.22 0.62 9.85
C ARG A 118 16.23 2.08 9.41
N CYS A 119 15.24 2.51 8.63
CA CYS A 119 15.11 3.91 8.21
C CYS A 119 14.93 4.85 9.42
N ARG A 120 14.19 4.42 10.45
CA ARG A 120 14.07 5.18 11.71
C ARG A 120 15.41 5.32 12.41
N HIS A 121 16.16 4.23 12.54
CA HIS A 121 17.47 4.25 13.19
C HIS A 121 18.46 5.14 12.45
N GLU A 122 18.50 5.03 11.11
CA GLU A 122 19.30 5.92 10.27
C GLU A 122 18.92 7.40 10.48
N LEU A 123 17.62 7.71 10.53
CA LEU A 123 17.16 9.07 10.82
C LEU A 123 17.64 9.56 12.20
N GLU A 124 17.53 8.71 13.23
CA GLU A 124 17.96 9.03 14.60
C GLU A 124 19.48 9.21 14.71
N GLU A 125 20.26 8.41 13.98
CA GLU A 125 21.71 8.52 13.88
C GLU A 125 22.11 9.85 13.22
N LEU A 126 21.49 10.20 12.09
CA LEU A 126 21.71 11.47 11.39
C LEU A 126 21.34 12.68 12.27
N CYS A 127 20.36 12.54 13.17
CA CYS A 127 20.01 13.59 14.13
C CYS A 127 21.01 13.73 15.28
N SER A 128 21.69 12.65 15.67
CA SER A 128 22.56 12.60 16.85
C SER A 128 24.00 13.05 16.55
N GLN A 129 24.42 12.98 15.28
CA GLN A 129 25.76 13.42 14.87
C GLN A 129 25.87 14.95 14.96
N SER A 130 26.82 15.46 15.75
CA SER A 130 27.03 16.90 15.98
C SER A 130 28.16 17.51 15.15
N ASP A 131 28.83 16.73 14.30
CA ASP A 131 30.01 17.21 13.57
C ASP A 131 29.64 18.30 12.55
N ALA A 132 30.27 19.47 12.67
CA ALA A 132 30.01 20.64 11.85
C ALA A 132 30.48 20.42 10.40
N ALA A 133 31.57 19.68 10.18
CA ALA A 133 32.16 19.48 8.85
C ALA A 133 31.34 18.53 7.96
N ALA A 134 30.59 17.60 8.55
CA ALA A 134 29.76 16.62 7.84
C ALA A 134 28.33 17.13 7.52
N THR A 135 28.01 18.39 7.81
CA THR A 135 26.64 18.92 7.76
C THR A 135 26.06 18.97 6.34
N ALA A 136 26.90 19.18 5.32
CA ALA A 136 26.46 19.39 3.92
C ALA A 136 25.74 18.17 3.32
N ASP A 137 26.26 16.96 3.52
CA ASP A 137 25.67 15.73 2.97
C ASP A 137 24.61 15.12 3.91
N ARG A 138 24.69 15.44 5.20
CA ARG A 138 23.79 14.90 6.24
C ARG A 138 22.37 15.42 6.10
N ILE A 139 22.19 16.72 5.86
CA ILE A 139 20.87 17.34 5.78
C ILE A 139 20.02 16.75 4.63
N PRO A 140 20.53 16.67 3.38
CA PRO A 140 19.78 16.05 2.29
C PRO A 140 19.38 14.60 2.59
N ARG A 141 20.29 13.81 3.18
CA ARG A 141 20.01 12.42 3.56
C ARG A 141 18.92 12.32 4.62
N MET A 142 18.98 13.17 5.64
CA MET A 142 17.97 13.23 6.70
C MET A 142 16.58 13.58 6.15
N ILE A 143 16.51 14.56 5.25
CA ILE A 143 15.26 14.95 4.59
C ILE A 143 14.75 13.83 3.68
N ALA A 144 15.62 13.17 2.91
CA ALA A 144 15.26 12.04 2.07
C ALA A 144 14.68 10.88 2.90
N THR A 145 15.38 10.44 3.95
CA THR A 145 14.92 9.36 4.84
C THR A 145 13.59 9.71 5.53
N ALA A 146 13.44 10.94 6.03
CA ALA A 146 12.19 11.39 6.64
C ALA A 146 11.03 11.43 5.64
N SER A 147 11.29 11.87 4.42
CA SER A 147 10.30 11.93 3.34
C SER A 147 9.88 10.53 2.89
N ASP A 148 10.82 9.60 2.76
CA ASP A 148 10.55 8.19 2.42
C ASP A 148 9.71 7.50 3.51
N LEU A 149 9.99 7.78 4.79
CA LEU A 149 9.15 7.33 5.89
C LEU A 149 7.73 7.89 5.80
N LEU A 150 7.55 9.18 5.51
CA LEU A 150 6.22 9.78 5.37
C LEU A 150 5.45 9.17 4.18
N VAL A 151 6.07 9.07 3.01
CA VAL A 151 5.41 8.53 1.81
C VAL A 151 5.15 7.03 1.93
N GLY A 152 6.04 6.27 2.59
CA GLY A 152 5.80 4.86 2.92
C GLY A 152 4.58 4.64 3.83
N GLU A 153 4.21 5.63 4.66
CA GLU A 153 3.02 5.56 5.52
C GLU A 153 1.74 5.52 4.67
N LEU A 154 1.74 6.22 3.54
CA LEU A 154 0.61 6.27 2.61
C LEU A 154 0.29 4.88 2.07
N LEU A 155 1.31 4.16 1.58
CA LEU A 155 1.13 2.78 1.11
C LEU A 155 0.74 1.83 2.26
N THR A 156 1.39 1.96 3.41
CA THR A 156 1.11 1.11 4.59
C THR A 156 -0.35 1.20 5.03
N ARG A 157 -0.91 2.41 5.11
CA ARG A 157 -2.31 2.62 5.52
C ARG A 157 -3.29 2.12 4.48
N VAL A 158 -3.06 2.39 3.20
CA VAL A 158 -3.92 1.90 2.12
C VAL A 158 -3.91 0.37 2.06
N ALA A 159 -2.73 -0.25 2.05
CA ALA A 159 -2.62 -1.70 2.04
C ALA A 159 -3.28 -2.32 3.29
N GLY A 160 -3.06 -1.73 4.47
CA GLY A 160 -3.66 -2.19 5.71
C GLY A 160 -5.20 -2.16 5.71
N ALA A 161 -5.79 -1.10 5.15
CA ALA A 161 -7.24 -1.01 4.97
C ALA A 161 -7.77 -2.08 4.02
N VAL A 162 -7.08 -2.33 2.90
CA VAL A 162 -7.46 -3.38 1.93
C VAL A 162 -7.39 -4.77 2.57
N LEU A 163 -6.29 -5.08 3.26
CA LEU A 163 -6.11 -6.36 3.96
C LEU A 163 -7.20 -6.60 5.00
N THR A 164 -7.53 -5.57 5.78
CA THR A 164 -8.58 -5.63 6.80
C THR A 164 -9.96 -5.83 6.17
N ALA A 165 -10.24 -5.15 5.05
CA ALA A 165 -11.49 -5.33 4.32
C ALA A 165 -11.63 -6.74 3.73
N CYS A 166 -10.54 -7.33 3.23
CA CYS A 166 -10.51 -8.72 2.73
C CYS A 166 -10.84 -9.71 3.84
N ASP A 167 -10.15 -9.60 4.98
CA ASP A 167 -10.37 -10.45 6.16
C ASP A 167 -11.82 -10.41 6.62
N ARG A 168 -12.40 -9.21 6.74
CA ARG A 168 -13.81 -9.06 7.15
C ARG A 168 -14.78 -9.68 6.16
N ARG A 169 -14.55 -9.45 4.87
CA ARG A 169 -15.41 -10.00 3.82
C ARG A 169 -15.36 -11.52 3.78
N GLN A 170 -14.18 -12.10 3.97
CA GLN A 170 -13.97 -13.54 3.95
C GLN A 170 -14.18 -14.19 5.33
N ARG A 171 -14.43 -13.40 6.39
CA ARG A 171 -14.49 -13.84 7.80
C ARG A 171 -13.23 -14.59 8.24
N LEU A 172 -12.07 -14.11 7.77
CA LEU A 172 -10.75 -14.60 8.14
C LEU A 172 -10.01 -13.55 8.99
N GLN A 173 -8.93 -13.95 9.65
CA GLN A 173 -8.06 -13.06 10.43
C GLN A 173 -6.59 -13.31 10.06
N ARG A 174 -6.25 -13.10 8.79
CA ARG A 174 -4.89 -13.29 8.27
C ARG A 174 -4.22 -11.95 7.96
N GLY A 175 -4.91 -11.10 7.20
CA GLY A 175 -4.41 -9.81 6.76
C GLY A 175 -4.44 -8.71 7.84
N GLU A 176 -5.51 -8.60 8.63
CA GLU A 176 -5.69 -7.53 9.62
C GLU A 176 -4.60 -7.54 10.70
N PRO A 177 -4.24 -8.67 11.34
CA PRO A 177 -3.18 -8.68 12.35
C PRO A 177 -1.83 -8.20 11.78
N ILE A 178 -1.51 -8.58 10.54
CA ILE A 178 -0.31 -8.14 9.84
C ILE A 178 -0.38 -6.64 9.57
N ALA A 179 -1.49 -6.15 9.02
CA ALA A 179 -1.73 -4.74 8.73
C ALA A 179 -1.57 -3.85 9.96
N ARG A 180 -2.22 -4.22 11.07
CA ARG A 180 -2.14 -3.51 12.35
C ARG A 180 -0.72 -3.48 12.89
N ASN A 181 -0.02 -4.61 12.80
CA ASN A 181 1.36 -4.70 13.25
C ASN A 181 2.31 -3.82 12.43
N VAL A 182 2.21 -3.84 11.10
CA VAL A 182 3.02 -2.99 10.21
C VAL A 182 2.70 -1.51 10.43
N LEU A 183 1.42 -1.15 10.57
CA LEU A 183 1.01 0.22 10.88
C LEU A 183 1.60 0.71 12.21
N ALA A 184 1.59 -0.12 13.25
CA ALA A 184 2.17 0.23 14.55
C ALA A 184 3.68 0.53 14.45
N VAL A 185 4.43 -0.28 13.68
CA VAL A 185 5.86 -0.02 13.41
C VAL A 185 6.03 1.30 12.67
N HIS A 186 5.17 1.58 11.68
CA HIS A 186 5.23 2.82 10.90
C HIS A 186 4.91 4.06 11.73
N GLN A 187 3.94 3.97 12.65
CA GLN A 187 3.58 5.05 13.58
C GLN A 187 4.76 5.44 14.48
N GLN A 188 5.61 4.49 14.89
CA GLN A 188 6.84 4.80 15.62
C GLN A 188 7.84 5.58 14.76
N CYS A 189 7.97 5.23 13.48
CA CYS A 189 8.85 5.93 12.55
C CYS A 189 8.36 7.37 12.32
N ARG A 190 7.05 7.54 12.14
CA ARG A 190 6.40 8.84 12.07
C ARG A 190 6.68 9.69 13.33
N ALA A 191 6.58 9.11 14.52
CA ALA A 191 6.89 9.82 15.75
C ALA A 191 8.36 10.32 15.77
N SER A 192 9.30 9.57 15.21
CA SER A 192 10.68 10.06 15.03
C SER A 192 10.75 11.24 14.05
N VAL A 193 10.07 11.19 12.90
CA VAL A 193 9.99 12.33 11.97
C VAL A 193 9.39 13.58 12.63
N LEU A 194 8.33 13.43 13.43
CA LEU A 194 7.74 14.54 14.19
C LEU A 194 8.71 15.12 15.23
N ARG A 195 9.53 14.29 15.88
CA ARG A 195 10.58 14.78 16.78
C ARG A 195 11.62 15.62 16.03
N VAL A 196 12.00 15.23 14.81
CA VAL A 196 12.87 16.05 13.94
C VAL A 196 12.21 17.39 13.63
N LEU A 197 10.94 17.40 13.22
CA LEU A 197 10.21 18.63 12.91
C LEU A 197 10.11 19.61 14.11
N LEU A 198 10.03 19.08 15.34
CA LEU A 198 9.85 19.89 16.55
C LEU A 198 11.15 20.33 17.22
N HIS A 199 12.20 19.49 17.18
CA HIS A 199 13.40 19.69 18.00
C HIS A 199 14.69 19.86 17.19
N SER A 200 14.63 19.75 15.85
CA SER A 200 15.86 19.91 15.06
C SER A 200 16.34 21.37 15.10
N THR A 201 17.52 21.55 15.68
CA THR A 201 18.29 22.81 15.59
C THR A 201 19.24 22.83 14.40
N SER A 202 19.45 21.66 13.76
CA SER A 202 20.40 21.46 12.69
C SER A 202 19.80 21.61 11.28
N LEU A 203 18.48 21.61 11.15
CA LEU A 203 17.80 21.79 9.88
C LEU A 203 17.50 23.26 9.57
N PRO A 204 17.75 23.72 8.33
CA PRO A 204 17.24 25.00 7.87
C PRO A 204 15.71 25.05 7.98
N VAL A 205 15.18 26.21 8.36
CA VAL A 205 13.73 26.44 8.53
C VAL A 205 12.94 26.09 7.28
N ASP A 206 13.48 26.40 6.10
CA ASP A 206 12.83 26.10 4.81
C ASP A 206 12.68 24.59 4.58
N GLN A 207 13.67 23.79 4.97
CA GLN A 207 13.63 22.32 4.85
C GLN A 207 12.63 21.71 5.84
N LEU A 208 12.56 22.24 7.06
CA LEU A 208 11.54 21.86 8.05
C LEU A 208 10.12 22.18 7.55
N ALA A 209 9.94 23.37 6.96
CA ALA A 209 8.66 23.78 6.40
C ALA A 209 8.24 22.88 5.23
N GLU A 210 9.15 22.51 4.35
CA GLU A 210 8.83 21.61 3.23
C GLU A 210 8.51 20.19 3.72
N LEU A 211 9.24 19.68 4.71
CA LEU A 211 8.95 18.38 5.31
C LEU A 211 7.58 18.38 6.02
N ASP A 212 7.20 19.45 6.71
CA ASP A 212 5.85 19.58 7.31
C ASP A 212 4.75 19.68 6.25
N ARG A 213 4.99 20.38 5.13
CA ARG A 213 4.07 20.40 3.99
C ARG A 213 3.89 19.01 3.39
N LEU A 214 4.98 18.26 3.21
CA LEU A 214 4.94 16.87 2.73
C LEU A 214 4.12 16.00 3.69
N ARG A 215 4.35 16.11 5.01
CA ARG A 215 3.58 15.39 6.03
C ARG A 215 2.07 15.64 5.89
N ARG A 216 1.64 16.90 5.86
CA ARG A 216 0.21 17.26 5.71
C ARG A 216 -0.38 16.76 4.39
N ARG A 217 0.43 16.81 3.32
CA ARG A 217 0.07 16.33 1.98
C ARG A 217 -0.18 14.82 1.99
N VAL A 218 0.73 14.05 2.59
CA VAL A 218 0.58 12.60 2.80
C VAL A 218 -0.70 12.30 3.58
N GLU A 219 -0.95 13.00 4.68
CA GLU A 219 -2.14 12.78 5.50
C GLU A 219 -3.42 12.96 4.71
N ARG A 220 -3.51 14.07 3.98
CA ARG A 220 -4.67 14.37 3.15
C ARG A 220 -4.86 13.33 2.04
N TRP A 221 -3.79 12.92 1.38
CA TRP A 221 -3.88 11.91 0.32
C TRP A 221 -4.27 10.52 0.85
N VAL A 222 -3.82 10.14 2.05
CA VAL A 222 -4.31 8.93 2.71
C VAL A 222 -5.82 8.98 2.88
N ASP A 223 -6.37 10.07 3.41
CA ASP A 223 -7.82 10.17 3.62
C ASP A 223 -8.59 10.18 2.29
N VAL A 224 -8.06 10.83 1.24
CA VAL A 224 -8.64 10.81 -0.11
C VAL A 224 -8.69 9.39 -0.68
N LEU A 225 -7.60 8.62 -0.53
CA LEU A 225 -7.48 7.27 -1.08
C LEU A 225 -8.31 6.25 -0.27
N LEU A 226 -8.41 6.43 1.05
CA LEU A 226 -9.20 5.56 1.92
C LEU A 226 -10.70 5.86 1.86
N GLY A 227 -11.11 7.09 1.53
CA GLY A 227 -12.50 7.51 1.57
C GLY A 227 -13.47 6.56 0.84
N PRO A 228 -13.21 6.17 -0.43
CA PRO A 228 -14.04 5.19 -1.13
C PRO A 228 -14.09 3.84 -0.42
N LEU A 229 -13.00 3.39 0.21
CA LEU A 229 -12.96 2.12 0.93
C LEU A 229 -13.82 2.19 2.20
N VAL A 230 -13.67 3.26 2.99
CA VAL A 230 -14.48 3.51 4.18
C VAL A 230 -15.97 3.54 3.83
N ALA A 231 -16.34 4.31 2.79
CA ALA A 231 -17.73 4.44 2.36
C ALA A 231 -18.35 3.12 1.86
N HIS A 232 -17.55 2.22 1.26
CA HIS A 232 -18.08 0.99 0.65
C HIS A 232 -17.98 -0.24 1.55
N TYR A 233 -16.96 -0.32 2.40
CA TYR A 233 -16.61 -1.52 3.16
C TYR A 233 -16.73 -1.37 4.69
N GLY A 234 -17.04 -0.17 5.19
CA GLY A 234 -17.39 0.05 6.60
C GLY A 234 -16.54 1.07 7.32
N ASP A 235 -17.12 1.64 8.37
CA ASP A 235 -16.52 2.69 9.19
C ASP A 235 -15.27 2.22 9.94
N GLU A 236 -15.10 0.93 10.21
CA GLU A 236 -13.96 0.45 10.99
C GLU A 236 -12.68 0.31 10.14
N LEU A 237 -12.73 0.68 8.85
CA LEU A 237 -11.53 0.98 8.06
C LEU A 237 -11.01 2.40 8.33
N SER A 238 -11.79 3.25 9.01
CA SER A 238 -11.37 4.62 9.34
C SER A 238 -10.22 4.66 10.34
N ASP A 239 -9.93 3.56 11.04
CA ASP A 239 -8.72 3.40 11.86
C ASP A 239 -7.40 3.59 11.08
N PHE A 240 -7.44 3.39 9.76
CA PHE A 240 -6.29 3.61 8.88
C PHE A 240 -6.21 5.06 8.37
N ALA A 241 -7.27 5.86 8.53
CA ALA A 241 -7.26 7.28 8.16
C ALA A 241 -6.45 8.11 9.17
N PHE A 242 -6.00 9.28 8.73
CA PHE A 242 -5.50 10.30 9.66
C PHE A 242 -6.65 11.11 10.25
N ASP A 243 -7.65 11.39 9.42
CA ASP A 243 -8.88 12.04 9.83
C ASP A 243 -10.08 11.22 9.31
N PRO A 244 -10.67 10.37 10.17
CA PRO A 244 -11.83 9.55 9.83
C PRO A 244 -13.00 10.32 9.21
N ARG A 245 -13.24 11.56 9.65
CA ARG A 245 -14.34 12.39 9.14
C ARG A 245 -14.04 12.84 7.73
N ARG A 246 -12.85 13.41 7.52
CA ARG A 246 -12.39 13.83 6.19
C ARG A 246 -12.35 12.67 5.19
N ALA A 247 -11.93 11.48 5.62
CA ALA A 247 -11.97 10.30 4.76
C ALA A 247 -13.41 9.95 4.34
N ARG A 248 -14.36 9.99 5.29
CA ARG A 248 -15.78 9.77 4.98
C ARG A 248 -16.32 10.80 4.00
N ASP A 249 -16.04 12.08 4.23
CA ASP A 249 -16.47 13.18 3.34
C ASP A 249 -15.97 12.94 1.90
N PHE A 250 -14.69 12.59 1.73
CA PHE A 250 -14.14 12.22 0.42
C PHE A 250 -14.81 10.97 -0.18
N GLY A 251 -15.19 10.00 0.65
CA GLY A 251 -15.91 8.80 0.22
C GLY A 251 -17.32 9.11 -0.27
N GLU A 252 -18.05 9.97 0.44
CA GLU A 252 -19.39 10.44 0.08
C GLU A 252 -19.38 11.26 -1.22
N GLU A 253 -18.46 12.22 -1.33
CA GLU A 253 -18.27 13.00 -2.55
C GLU A 253 -17.99 12.10 -3.76
N GLN A 254 -17.06 11.15 -3.62
CA GLN A 254 -16.70 10.24 -4.71
C GLN A 254 -17.83 9.26 -5.07
N SER A 255 -18.62 8.81 -4.10
CA SER A 255 -19.74 7.91 -4.36
C SER A 255 -20.92 8.63 -5.01
N GLN A 256 -21.30 9.83 -4.56
CA GLN A 256 -22.29 10.67 -5.23
C GLN A 256 -21.89 10.98 -6.67
N ALA A 257 -20.61 11.28 -6.88
CA ALA A 257 -20.06 11.59 -8.19
C ALA A 257 -20.16 10.40 -9.15
N ARG A 258 -20.00 9.14 -8.69
CA ARG A 258 -20.12 7.92 -9.53
C ARG A 258 -21.50 7.79 -10.17
N PHE A 259 -22.56 8.22 -9.49
CA PHE A 259 -23.92 8.17 -10.05
C PHE A 259 -24.19 9.25 -11.10
N GLN A 260 -23.41 10.33 -11.10
CA GLN A 260 -23.66 11.51 -11.94
C GLN A 260 -22.83 11.56 -13.24
N SER A 261 -21.78 10.73 -13.39
CA SER A 261 -20.89 10.79 -14.57
C SER A 261 -20.53 9.40 -15.09
N ILE A 262 -20.96 9.12 -16.32
CA ILE A 262 -20.61 7.92 -17.11
C ILE A 262 -19.12 7.91 -17.52
N SER A 263 -18.40 9.02 -17.34
CA SER A 263 -17.06 9.20 -17.91
C SER A 263 -15.91 8.97 -16.91
N HIS A 264 -14.83 8.36 -17.42
CA HIS A 264 -13.52 8.10 -16.79
C HIS A 264 -12.57 9.29 -16.42
N PRO A 265 -12.82 10.61 -16.67
CA PRO A 265 -11.84 11.68 -16.44
C PRO A 265 -11.34 11.86 -15.01
N ARG A 266 -12.07 11.37 -14.00
CA ARG A 266 -11.76 11.67 -12.59
C ARG A 266 -10.47 11.00 -12.10
N TRP A 267 -10.22 9.77 -12.53
CA TRP A 267 -9.01 9.07 -12.13
C TRP A 267 -7.75 9.74 -12.70
N SER A 268 -7.83 10.25 -13.94
CA SER A 268 -6.74 11.05 -14.52
C SER A 268 -6.48 12.34 -13.74
N PHE A 269 -7.53 13.02 -13.26
CA PHE A 269 -7.35 14.20 -12.40
C PHE A 269 -6.75 13.83 -11.04
N LEU A 270 -7.21 12.74 -10.42
CA LEU A 270 -6.65 12.26 -9.16
C LEU A 270 -5.17 11.92 -9.32
N LEU A 271 -4.80 11.16 -10.34
CA LEU A 271 -3.40 10.85 -10.65
C LEU A 271 -2.58 12.09 -10.98
N ALA A 272 -3.12 13.04 -11.76
CA ALA A 272 -2.43 14.29 -12.05
C ALA A 272 -2.16 15.09 -10.76
N GLY A 273 -3.16 15.19 -9.88
CA GLY A 273 -3.01 15.81 -8.56
C GLY A 273 -1.98 15.11 -7.70
N LEU A 274 -1.98 13.77 -7.69
CA LEU A 274 -1.03 12.95 -6.94
C LEU A 274 0.39 13.16 -7.45
N ARG A 275 0.58 13.19 -8.77
CA ARG A 275 1.88 13.45 -9.42
C ARG A 275 2.40 14.85 -9.14
N SER A 276 1.51 15.83 -9.10
CA SER A 276 1.85 17.19 -8.68
C SER A 276 2.18 17.25 -7.19
N ALA A 277 1.57 16.39 -6.38
CA ALA A 277 1.79 16.31 -4.94
C ALA A 277 3.08 15.57 -4.57
N PHE A 278 3.55 14.64 -5.39
CA PHE A 278 4.76 13.87 -5.16
C PHE A 278 5.66 13.97 -6.39
N PRO A 279 6.44 15.06 -6.51
CA PRO A 279 7.37 15.19 -7.62
C PRO A 279 8.43 14.08 -7.56
N SER A 280 8.84 13.60 -8.73
CA SER A 280 10.00 12.72 -8.86
C SER A 280 11.18 13.55 -9.31
N ASP A 281 12.31 13.39 -8.63
CA ASP A 281 13.59 13.74 -9.22
C ASP A 281 13.96 12.63 -10.23
N PRO A 282 14.09 12.95 -11.53
CA PRO A 282 14.50 11.97 -12.54
C PRO A 282 15.93 11.45 -12.33
N THR A 283 16.75 12.12 -11.51
CA THR A 283 18.15 11.76 -11.29
C THR A 283 18.36 10.78 -10.14
N ALA A 284 17.36 10.58 -9.28
CA ALA A 284 17.42 9.68 -8.13
C ALA A 284 17.18 8.21 -8.55
N ILE A 285 18.19 7.61 -9.17
CA ILE A 285 18.17 6.20 -9.56
C ILE A 285 18.96 5.39 -8.51
N SER A 286 18.27 4.77 -7.55
CA SER A 286 18.89 3.86 -6.57
C SER A 286 18.75 2.40 -7.00
N GLN A 287 19.83 1.82 -7.50
CA GLN A 287 19.85 0.39 -7.82
C GLN A 287 19.72 -0.43 -6.53
N ASN A 288 18.61 -1.16 -6.38
CA ASN A 288 18.22 -2.03 -5.26
C ASN A 288 17.47 -1.30 -4.14
N ASP A 289 16.34 -0.71 -4.52
CA ASP A 289 15.44 -0.09 -3.57
C ASP A 289 14.89 -1.11 -2.56
N PRO A 290 15.11 -0.89 -1.26
CA PRO A 290 14.70 -1.83 -0.23
C PRO A 290 13.17 -1.87 -0.01
N SER A 291 12.40 -0.93 -0.56
CA SER A 291 10.94 -0.94 -0.53
C SER A 291 10.33 -1.82 -1.63
N MET A 292 11.10 -2.18 -2.66
CA MET A 292 10.58 -2.96 -3.79
C MET A 292 9.97 -4.33 -3.40
N PRO A 293 10.53 -5.10 -2.43
CA PRO A 293 9.88 -6.31 -1.94
C PRO A 293 8.51 -6.07 -1.31
N ILE A 294 8.29 -4.92 -0.67
CA ILE A 294 6.99 -4.52 -0.09
C ILE A 294 5.99 -4.26 -1.23
N VAL A 295 6.39 -3.51 -2.26
CA VAL A 295 5.56 -3.24 -3.44
C VAL A 295 5.19 -4.55 -4.16
N ARG A 296 6.18 -5.42 -4.41
CA ARG A 296 5.98 -6.71 -5.08
C ARG A 296 5.08 -7.66 -4.29
N SER A 297 5.24 -7.72 -2.97
CA SER A 297 4.37 -8.56 -2.13
C SER A 297 2.93 -8.06 -2.12
N ILE A 298 2.69 -6.74 -2.08
CA ILE A 298 1.33 -6.19 -2.20
C ILE A 298 0.75 -6.48 -3.59
N LEU A 299 1.55 -6.38 -4.66
CA LEU A 299 1.11 -6.76 -6.01
C LEU A 299 0.72 -8.23 -6.12
N ALA A 300 1.47 -9.11 -5.47
CA ALA A 300 1.18 -10.54 -5.48
C ALA A 300 -0.08 -10.92 -4.68
N LEU A 301 -0.73 -9.98 -4.00
CA LEU A 301 -2.07 -10.17 -3.41
C LEU A 301 -3.20 -9.99 -4.41
N PHE A 302 -2.93 -9.41 -5.58
CA PHE A 302 -3.93 -9.29 -6.64
C PHE A 302 -4.15 -10.64 -7.31
N PRO A 303 -5.41 -11.03 -7.60
CA PRO A 303 -5.70 -12.23 -8.37
C PRO A 303 -5.02 -12.20 -9.75
N ASP A 304 -4.56 -13.35 -10.24
CA ASP A 304 -3.84 -13.46 -11.51
C ASP A 304 -4.66 -12.94 -12.72
N ASN A 305 -5.99 -13.05 -12.65
CA ASN A 305 -6.90 -12.60 -13.70
C ASN A 305 -7.15 -11.09 -13.71
N VAL A 306 -6.60 -10.34 -12.75
CA VAL A 306 -6.69 -8.86 -12.73
C VAL A 306 -5.95 -8.26 -13.93
N PHE A 307 -4.84 -8.88 -14.34
CA PHE A 307 -4.01 -8.41 -15.43
C PHE A 307 -4.33 -9.20 -16.70
N GLN A 308 -4.66 -8.50 -17.79
CA GLN A 308 -4.75 -9.16 -19.10
C GLN A 308 -3.34 -9.52 -19.56
N SER A 309 -3.18 -10.68 -20.20
CA SER A 309 -1.88 -11.26 -20.61
C SER A 309 -0.99 -10.31 -21.42
N GLU A 310 -1.58 -9.34 -22.13
CA GLU A 310 -0.86 -8.29 -22.86
C GLU A 310 -1.46 -6.88 -22.64
N GLY A 311 -2.27 -6.68 -21.60
CA GLY A 311 -3.22 -5.56 -21.57
C GLY A 311 -3.48 -4.90 -20.22
N PRO A 312 -4.45 -3.96 -20.17
CA PRO A 312 -4.81 -3.24 -18.96
C PRO A 312 -5.32 -4.15 -17.86
N ILE A 313 -5.33 -3.58 -16.64
CA ILE A 313 -6.14 -4.14 -15.55
C ILE A 313 -7.60 -4.23 -16.02
N GLN A 314 -8.21 -5.39 -15.82
CA GLN A 314 -9.61 -5.62 -16.17
C GLN A 314 -10.52 -4.66 -15.38
N SER A 315 -11.59 -4.17 -16.03
CA SER A 315 -12.58 -3.38 -15.30
C SER A 315 -13.28 -4.23 -14.24
N LEU A 316 -13.63 -3.65 -13.09
CA LEU A 316 -14.41 -4.34 -12.04
C LEU A 316 -15.66 -5.03 -12.59
N ARG A 317 -16.35 -4.36 -13.53
CA ARG A 317 -17.55 -4.91 -14.17
C ARG A 317 -17.22 -6.19 -14.95
N GLN A 318 -16.13 -6.19 -15.71
CA GLN A 318 -15.68 -7.36 -16.45
C GLN A 318 -15.30 -8.49 -15.50
N SER A 319 -14.51 -8.21 -14.45
CA SER A 319 -14.14 -9.23 -13.46
C SER A 319 -15.35 -9.83 -12.75
N ARG A 320 -16.39 -9.01 -12.46
CA ARG A 320 -17.65 -9.51 -11.90
C ARG A 320 -18.41 -10.39 -12.89
N ILE A 321 -18.50 -10.00 -14.17
CA ILE A 321 -19.17 -10.81 -15.21
C ILE A 321 -18.48 -12.18 -15.35
N VAL A 322 -17.13 -12.20 -15.42
CA VAL A 322 -16.36 -13.44 -15.52
C VAL A 322 -16.60 -14.33 -14.30
N ARG A 323 -16.58 -13.76 -13.08
CA ARG A 323 -16.88 -14.52 -11.86
C ARG A 323 -18.32 -15.05 -11.83
N SER A 324 -19.30 -14.26 -12.28
CA SER A 324 -20.69 -14.69 -12.36
C SER A 324 -20.90 -15.84 -13.35
N SER A 325 -20.07 -15.94 -14.40
CA SER A 325 -20.14 -17.10 -15.30
C SER A 325 -19.45 -18.36 -14.76
N GLU A 326 -18.49 -18.21 -13.84
CA GLU A 326 -17.76 -19.33 -13.22
C GLU A 326 -18.48 -19.89 -11.99
N GLN A 327 -19.24 -19.08 -11.28
CA GLN A 327 -20.18 -19.57 -10.28
C GLN A 327 -21.34 -20.27 -11.00
N THR A 328 -21.23 -21.57 -11.20
CA THR A 328 -22.37 -22.44 -11.48
C THR A 328 -23.42 -22.10 -10.44
N GLU A 329 -24.54 -21.50 -10.85
CA GLU A 329 -25.64 -21.14 -9.94
C GLU A 329 -26.01 -22.38 -9.12
N GLY A 330 -25.55 -22.43 -7.87
CA GLY A 330 -26.09 -23.33 -6.88
C GLY A 330 -27.59 -22.99 -6.74
N PRO A 331 -28.45 -23.96 -6.43
CA PRO A 331 -29.86 -23.69 -6.20
C PRO A 331 -30.00 -22.50 -5.25
N PRO A 332 -30.87 -21.53 -5.56
CA PRO A 332 -30.86 -20.21 -4.93
C PRO A 332 -30.95 -20.34 -3.41
N GLU A 333 -29.81 -20.12 -2.75
CA GLU A 333 -29.77 -19.92 -1.30
C GLU A 333 -30.50 -18.61 -1.02
N LEU A 334 -31.66 -18.73 -0.38
CA LEU A 334 -32.62 -17.65 -0.11
C LEU A 334 -31.91 -16.40 0.42
N ALA A 335 -32.06 -15.30 -0.33
CA ALA A 335 -31.42 -14.01 -0.14
C ALA A 335 -31.87 -13.27 1.14
N ASP A 336 -31.43 -13.72 2.31
CA ASP A 336 -31.86 -13.16 3.59
C ASP A 336 -31.18 -11.81 3.95
N HIS A 337 -29.98 -11.54 3.40
CA HIS A 337 -29.21 -10.35 3.76
C HIS A 337 -29.67 -9.05 3.07
N SER A 338 -30.23 -9.14 1.85
CA SER A 338 -30.76 -7.97 1.13
C SER A 338 -32.04 -7.43 1.79
N LEU A 339 -32.87 -8.33 2.32
CA LEU A 339 -34.09 -7.97 3.06
C LEU A 339 -33.78 -7.38 4.44
N GLN A 340 -32.69 -7.80 5.10
CA GLN A 340 -32.26 -7.22 6.37
C GLN A 340 -31.83 -5.75 6.23
N ARG A 341 -31.11 -5.39 5.15
CA ARG A 341 -30.75 -3.97 4.88
C ARG A 341 -31.98 -3.10 4.61
N LEU A 342 -32.87 -3.56 3.74
CA LEU A 342 -34.14 -2.88 3.45
C LEU A 342 -35.02 -2.71 4.70
N ARG A 343 -35.07 -3.73 5.58
CA ARG A 343 -35.78 -3.62 6.86
C ARG A 343 -35.15 -2.58 7.79
N HIS A 344 -33.83 -2.50 7.84
CA HIS A 344 -33.13 -1.52 8.70
C HIS A 344 -33.31 -0.07 8.20
N ASP A 345 -33.31 0.13 6.88
CA ASP A 345 -33.54 1.44 6.26
C ASP A 345 -35.00 1.91 6.44
N LEU A 346 -35.97 1.00 6.29
CA LEU A 346 -37.38 1.30 6.57
C LEU A 346 -37.64 1.59 8.05
N ALA A 347 -36.98 0.87 8.97
CA ALA A 347 -37.11 1.10 10.40
C ALA A 347 -36.50 2.44 10.85
N SER A 348 -35.42 2.89 10.21
CA SER A 348 -34.78 4.18 10.52
C SER A 348 -35.52 5.36 9.89
N ALA A 349 -36.16 5.18 8.72
CA ALA A 349 -37.04 6.20 8.13
C ALA A 349 -38.28 6.47 9.00
N SER A 350 -38.89 5.44 9.60
CA SER A 350 -40.08 5.57 10.44
C SER A 350 -39.84 6.40 11.73
N ARG A 351 -38.61 6.42 12.26
CA ARG A 351 -38.26 7.19 13.47
C ARG A 351 -38.02 8.68 13.23
N ARG A 352 -37.96 9.13 11.97
CA ARG A 352 -37.77 10.55 11.62
C ARG A 352 -39.08 11.28 11.31
N ALA A 353 -40.24 10.65 11.53
CA ALA A 353 -41.52 11.35 11.42
C ALA A 353 -41.55 12.52 12.43
N PRO A 354 -41.76 13.76 11.98
CA PRO A 354 -41.87 14.90 12.88
C PRO A 354 -43.06 14.71 13.82
N PRO A 355 -42.94 15.08 15.11
CA PRO A 355 -44.04 14.96 16.05
C PRO A 355 -45.25 15.76 15.54
N PRO A 356 -46.48 15.24 15.72
CA PRO A 356 -47.68 15.94 15.30
C PRO A 356 -47.78 17.31 16.01
N PRO A 357 -48.26 18.36 15.31
CA PRO A 357 -48.37 19.69 15.88
C PRO A 357 -49.29 19.64 17.10
N SER A 358 -48.75 20.04 18.25
CA SER A 358 -49.47 20.14 19.51
C SER A 358 -50.61 21.15 19.37
N GLN A 359 -51.85 20.67 19.48
CA GLN A 359 -53.03 21.51 19.57
C GLN A 359 -52.91 22.38 20.84
N ARG A 360 -52.62 23.67 20.65
CA ARG A 360 -52.75 24.70 21.68
C ARG A 360 -54.21 24.81 22.08
N ARG A 361 -54.55 24.34 23.29
CA ARG A 361 -55.80 24.69 23.95
C ARG A 361 -55.74 26.15 24.38
N THR A 362 -56.72 26.92 23.90
CA THR A 362 -57.11 28.26 24.38
C THR A 362 -57.78 28.18 25.74
#